data_AF-A0A2W4TZQ3-F1
#
_entry.id   AF-A0A2W4TZQ3-F1
#
_cell.length_a   1.000
_cell.length_b   1.000
_cell.length_c   1.000
_cell.angle_alpha   90.00
_cell.angle_beta   90.00
_cell.angle_gamma   90.00
#
_symmetry.space_group_name_H-M   'P 1'
#
loop_
_entity.id
_entity.type
_entity.pdbx_description
1 polymer ?
#
loop_
_entity_poly.entity_id
_entity_poly.type
_entity_poly.pdbx_seq_one_letter_code
_entity_poly.pdbx_strand_id
1 'polypeptide(L)'
;MGSRGIFTIETKTYSKPLEGKPTIHFDGDSVTVNGYKTPKPIVQASAQAQWLSEQIEQSTGHTHKVQPIVVFPGWFVTSQPGIMRDNRVWVINPKGLPTFVDNSAQRLSSEESKLVAYHLSRYIRSNNQSSHLIQTSLLQRICGDGTRR
;
A
#
# COMPACT_ATOMS: atom_id res chain seq x y z
N MET A 1 4.92 -4.75 -10.10
CA MET A 1 4.76 -6.21 -10.12
C MET A 1 6.07 -6.83 -10.54
N GLY A 2 6.43 -7.97 -9.97
CA GLY A 2 7.62 -8.73 -10.35
C GLY A 2 7.41 -10.21 -10.06
N SER A 3 8.41 -11.04 -10.36
CA SER A 3 8.35 -12.49 -10.11
C SER A 3 8.02 -12.87 -8.66
N ARG A 4 8.19 -11.93 -7.73
CA ARG A 4 8.01 -12.10 -6.29
C ARG A 4 6.64 -11.65 -5.74
N GLY A 5 5.68 -11.39 -6.63
CA GLY A 5 4.30 -11.11 -6.25
C GLY A 5 3.76 -9.76 -6.72
N ILE A 6 2.55 -9.47 -6.23
CA ILE A 6 1.83 -8.21 -6.45
C ILE A 6 1.92 -7.40 -5.17
N PHE A 7 2.27 -6.14 -5.30
CA PHE A 7 2.44 -5.23 -4.17
C PHE A 7 1.72 -3.92 -4.46
N THR A 8 1.08 -3.36 -3.44
CA THR A 8 0.70 -1.93 -3.42
C THR A 8 1.71 -1.19 -2.55
N ILE A 9 2.11 0.01 -2.99
CA ILE A 9 3.07 0.84 -2.27
C ILE A 9 2.40 2.18 -2.00
N GLU A 10 2.04 2.40 -0.74
CA GLU A 10 1.56 3.68 -0.22
C GLU A 10 2.75 4.47 0.32
N THR A 11 3.03 5.64 -0.27
CA THR A 11 4.09 6.52 0.25
C THR A 11 3.47 7.57 1.17
N LYS A 12 3.93 7.63 2.41
CA LYS A 12 3.50 8.64 3.39
C LYS A 12 4.61 9.64 3.68
N THR A 13 4.30 10.91 3.47
CA THR A 13 5.17 12.04 3.78
C THR A 13 4.70 12.71 5.06
N TYR A 14 5.57 12.72 6.07
CA TYR A 14 5.38 13.43 7.33
C TYR A 14 6.51 14.43 7.51
N SER A 15 6.18 15.62 8.02
CA SER A 15 7.17 16.63 8.39
C SER A 15 8.08 16.08 9.50
N LYS A 16 9.39 16.14 9.27
CA LYS A 16 10.38 15.77 10.28
C LYS A 16 10.21 16.66 11.52
N PRO A 17 10.46 16.12 12.72
CA PRO A 17 10.43 16.95 13.92
C PRO A 17 11.52 18.04 13.83
N LEU A 18 11.26 19.19 14.47
CA LEU A 18 12.23 20.28 14.57
C LEU A 18 13.47 19.87 15.39
N GLU A 19 13.26 19.01 16.39
CA GLU A 19 14.30 18.47 17.25
C GLU A 19 14.12 16.96 17.43
N GLY A 20 15.24 16.24 17.64
CA GLY A 20 15.24 14.79 17.82
C GLY A 20 15.31 13.99 16.51
N LYS A 21 15.20 12.66 16.64
CA LYS A 21 15.34 11.74 15.50
C LYS A 21 13.98 11.51 14.82
N PRO A 22 13.92 11.54 13.48
CA PRO A 22 12.69 11.21 12.74
C PRO A 22 12.43 9.71 12.81
N THR A 23 11.73 9.28 13.86
CA THR A 23 11.38 7.88 14.11
C THR A 23 9.88 7.64 14.03
N ILE A 24 9.50 6.53 13.40
CA ILE A 24 8.14 6.00 13.36
C ILE A 24 8.11 4.70 14.14
N HIS A 25 7.18 4.58 15.07
CA HIS A 25 6.93 3.32 15.77
C HIS A 25 5.71 2.63 15.16
N PHE A 26 5.88 1.41 14.69
CA PHE A 26 4.83 0.56 14.15
C PHE A 26 4.49 -0.56 15.14
N ASP A 27 3.23 -0.68 15.52
CA ASP A 27 2.75 -1.67 16.49
C ASP A 27 1.93 -2.82 15.88
N GLY A 28 1.84 -2.89 14.55
CA GLY A 28 1.08 -3.91 13.82
C GLY A 28 -0.19 -3.35 13.18
N ASP A 29 -0.89 -2.46 13.90
CA ASP A 29 -2.18 -1.90 13.47
C ASP A 29 -2.12 -0.40 13.25
N SER A 30 -1.11 0.28 13.80
CA SER A 30 -0.97 1.72 13.80
C SER A 30 0.48 2.16 13.77
N VAL A 31 0.68 3.39 13.31
CA VAL A 31 1.97 4.08 13.40
C VAL A 31 1.88 5.22 14.41
N THR A 32 2.94 5.42 15.19
CA THR A 32 3.14 6.61 16.01
C THR A 32 4.20 7.48 15.35
N VAL A 33 3.83 8.71 15.01
CA VAL A 33 4.69 9.72 14.36
C VAL A 33 4.62 11.00 15.17
N ASN A 34 5.76 11.54 15.62
CA ASN A 34 5.82 12.75 16.45
C ASN A 34 4.86 12.71 17.66
N GLY A 35 4.75 11.55 18.33
CA GLY A 35 3.85 11.34 19.47
C GLY A 35 2.38 11.11 19.12
N TYR A 36 1.99 11.27 17.85
CA TYR A 36 0.62 11.02 17.39
C TYR A 36 0.47 9.60 16.82
N LYS A 37 -0.40 8.80 17.45
CA LYS A 37 -0.74 7.45 17.00
C LYS A 37 -1.90 7.48 16.00
N THR A 38 -1.76 6.77 14.88
CA THR A 38 -2.82 6.68 13.86
C THR A 38 -2.82 5.35 13.11
N PRO A 39 -4.02 4.76 12.86
CA PRO A 39 -4.15 3.57 12.02
C PRO A 39 -4.24 3.92 10.53
N LYS A 40 -4.40 5.20 10.18
CA LYS A 40 -4.77 5.62 8.81
C LYS A 40 -3.86 5.05 7.72
N PRO A 41 -2.52 5.08 7.83
CA PRO A 41 -1.65 4.50 6.80
C PRO A 41 -1.86 3.01 6.58
N ILE A 42 -2.13 2.26 7.66
CA ILE A 42 -2.32 0.81 7.64
C ILE A 42 -3.66 0.47 6.98
N VAL A 43 -4.72 1.17 7.36
CA VAL A 43 -6.06 1.02 6.78
C VAL A 43 -6.05 1.36 5.29
N GLN A 44 -5.40 2.46 4.91
CA GLN A 44 -5.33 2.90 3.51
C GLN A 44 -4.57 1.90 2.63
N ALA A 45 -3.39 1.44 3.07
CA ALA A 45 -2.61 0.46 2.31
C ALA A 45 -3.36 -0.88 2.18
N SER A 46 -4.00 -1.33 3.26
CA SER A 46 -4.83 -2.55 3.25
C SER A 46 -5.99 -2.44 2.26
N ALA A 47 -6.72 -1.32 2.29
CA ALA A 47 -7.83 -1.07 1.37
C ALA A 47 -7.38 -1.02 -0.09
N GLN A 48 -6.21 -0.42 -0.37
CA GLN A 48 -5.63 -0.41 -1.72
C GLN A 48 -5.26 -1.82 -2.21
N ALA A 49 -4.67 -2.65 -1.35
CA ALA A 49 -4.33 -4.03 -1.68
C ALA A 49 -5.59 -4.87 -1.94
N GLN A 50 -6.61 -4.72 -1.09
CA GLN A 50 -7.89 -5.39 -1.26
C GLN A 50 -8.55 -4.97 -2.58
N TRP A 51 -8.66 -3.66 -2.83
CA TRP A 51 -9.23 -3.15 -4.07
C TRP A 51 -8.50 -3.73 -5.30
N LEU A 52 -7.16 -3.72 -5.30
CA LEU A 52 -6.40 -4.27 -6.43
C LEU A 52 -6.64 -5.77 -6.59
N SER A 53 -6.69 -6.53 -5.50
CA SER A 53 -7.01 -7.96 -5.52
C SER A 53 -8.38 -8.21 -6.16
N GLU A 54 -9.41 -7.48 -5.74
CA GLU A 54 -10.76 -7.57 -6.28
C GLU A 54 -10.80 -7.20 -7.77
N GLN A 55 -10.08 -6.15 -8.19
CA GLN A 55 -10.01 -5.77 -9.60
C GLN A 55 -9.33 -6.82 -10.45
N ILE A 56 -8.28 -7.46 -9.95
CA ILE A 56 -7.62 -8.55 -10.65
C ILE A 56 -8.59 -9.72 -10.79
N GLU A 57 -9.21 -10.15 -9.70
CA GLU A 57 -10.17 -11.26 -9.70
C GLU A 57 -11.34 -11.02 -10.67
N GLN A 58 -11.93 -9.83 -10.65
CA GLN A 58 -13.01 -9.45 -11.58
C GLN A 58 -12.60 -9.54 -13.05
N SER A 59 -11.32 -9.29 -13.35
CA SER A 59 -10.83 -9.21 -14.72
C SER A 59 -10.23 -10.53 -15.23
N THR A 60 -9.65 -11.35 -14.36
CA THR A 60 -8.94 -12.59 -14.73
C THR A 60 -9.65 -13.84 -14.25
N GLY A 61 -10.62 -13.75 -13.33
CA GLY A 61 -11.23 -14.89 -12.64
C GLY A 61 -10.32 -15.57 -11.61
N HIS A 62 -9.14 -15.00 -11.31
CA HIS A 62 -8.16 -15.58 -10.39
C HIS A 62 -7.89 -14.64 -9.22
N THR A 63 -7.98 -15.16 -8.00
CA THR A 63 -7.59 -14.42 -6.80
C THR A 63 -6.07 -14.42 -6.64
N HIS A 64 -5.48 -13.25 -6.47
CA HIS A 64 -4.05 -13.10 -6.18
C HIS A 64 -3.86 -12.33 -4.88
N LYS A 65 -3.00 -12.84 -4.00
CA LYS A 65 -2.57 -12.07 -2.83
C LYS A 65 -1.83 -10.81 -3.30
N VAL A 66 -2.29 -9.66 -2.83
CA VAL A 66 -1.62 -8.37 -2.99
C VAL A 66 -1.05 -7.97 -1.64
N GLN A 67 0.28 -7.81 -1.56
CA GLN A 67 0.96 -7.44 -0.32
C GLN A 67 1.01 -5.91 -0.18
N PRO A 68 0.31 -5.31 0.79
CA PRO A 68 0.39 -3.88 1.05
C PRO A 68 1.71 -3.50 1.72
N ILE A 69 2.27 -2.39 1.25
CA ILE A 69 3.49 -1.78 1.77
C ILE A 69 3.24 -0.29 2.03
N VAL A 70 3.54 0.18 3.23
CA VAL A 70 3.64 1.60 3.57
C VAL A 70 5.11 1.98 3.63
N VAL A 71 5.48 3.02 2.88
CA VAL A 71 6.83 3.55 2.83
C VAL A 71 6.88 4.94 3.44
N PHE A 72 7.85 5.17 4.34
CA PHE A 72 8.10 6.46 4.98
C PHE A 72 9.49 7.00 4.60
N PRO A 73 9.61 7.82 3.54
CA PRO A 73 10.89 8.37 3.10
C PRO A 73 11.53 9.29 4.14
N GLY A 74 12.81 9.06 4.43
CA GLY A 74 13.58 9.90 5.36
C GLY A 74 13.27 9.69 6.85
N TRP A 75 12.49 8.66 7.18
CA TRP A 75 12.18 8.24 8.55
C TRP A 75 12.83 6.89 8.88
N PHE A 76 13.20 6.72 10.15
CA PHE A 76 13.60 5.44 10.71
C PHE A 76 12.38 4.72 11.26
N VAL A 77 12.04 3.54 10.73
CA VAL A 77 10.90 2.75 11.19
C VAL A 77 11.35 1.73 12.23
N THR A 78 10.64 1.67 13.34
CA THR A 78 10.86 0.74 14.45
C THR A 78 9.59 -0.06 14.71
N SER A 79 9.73 -1.31 15.16
CA SER A 79 8.63 -2.16 15.61
C SER A 79 9.16 -3.20 16.59
N GLN A 80 8.27 -3.83 17.37
CA GLN A 80 8.66 -4.96 18.21
C GLN A 80 9.02 -6.18 17.35
N PRO A 81 9.91 -7.07 17.82
CA PRO A 81 10.19 -8.33 17.14
C PRO A 81 8.91 -9.12 16.85
N GLY A 82 8.81 -9.74 15.67
CA GLY A 82 7.64 -10.52 15.24
C GLY A 82 6.59 -9.71 14.48
N ILE A 83 6.34 -8.45 14.86
CA ILE A 83 5.30 -7.61 14.23
C ILE A 83 5.51 -7.50 12.71
N MET A 84 6.72 -7.23 12.24
CA MET A 84 6.96 -7.10 10.80
C MET A 84 6.79 -8.41 10.02
N ARG A 85 6.96 -9.58 10.66
CA ARG A 85 6.90 -10.89 10.01
C ARG A 85 5.46 -11.42 9.91
N ASP A 86 4.70 -11.21 10.99
CA ASP A 86 3.36 -11.78 11.13
C ASP A 86 2.28 -10.82 10.57
N ASN A 87 2.63 -9.56 10.36
CA ASN A 87 1.65 -8.57 9.98
C ASN A 87 1.29 -8.55 8.50
N ARG A 88 0.02 -8.24 8.25
CA ARG A 88 -0.58 -8.17 6.92
C ARG A 88 -0.06 -6.99 6.08
N VAL A 89 0.45 -5.94 6.74
CA VAL A 89 1.00 -4.74 6.09
C VAL A 89 2.47 -4.56 6.45
N TRP A 90 3.31 -4.37 5.44
CA TRP A 90 4.72 -4.03 5.63
C TRP A 90 4.89 -2.53 5.80
N VAL A 91 5.49 -2.11 6.91
CA VAL A 91 5.77 -0.69 7.17
C VAL A 91 7.27 -0.49 7.23
N ILE A 92 7.84 0.18 6.24
CA ILE A 92 9.29 0.23 6.04
C ILE A 92 9.77 1.60 5.59
N ASN A 93 11.08 1.81 5.66
CA ASN A 93 11.74 2.89 4.95
C ASN A 93 12.06 2.46 3.49
N PRO A 94 12.26 3.39 2.54
CA PRO A 94 12.50 3.05 1.14
C PRO A 94 13.69 2.11 0.91
N LYS A 95 14.75 2.24 1.73
CA LYS A 95 15.96 1.42 1.60
C LYS A 95 15.71 -0.06 1.91
N GLY A 96 14.69 -0.40 2.71
CA GLY A 96 14.32 -1.78 3.00
C GLY A 96 13.47 -2.43 1.91
N LEU A 97 12.90 -1.66 0.98
CA LEU A 97 11.95 -2.16 0.00
C LEU A 97 12.51 -3.31 -0.85
N PRO A 98 13.72 -3.22 -1.43
CA PRO A 98 14.26 -4.33 -2.24
C PRO A 98 14.38 -5.62 -1.43
N THR A 99 14.92 -5.55 -0.21
CA THR A 99 15.10 -6.71 0.66
C THR A 99 13.77 -7.39 1.02
N PHE A 100 12.72 -6.62 1.31
CA PHE A 100 11.40 -7.18 1.62
C PHE A 100 10.76 -7.83 0.39
N VAL A 101 10.82 -7.15 -0.76
CA VAL A 101 10.33 -7.72 -2.03
C VAL A 101 11.09 -8.98 -2.39
N ASP A 102 12.42 -9.00 -2.21
CA ASP A 102 13.28 -10.12 -2.57
C ASP A 102 13.04 -11.38 -1.71
N ASN A 103 12.65 -11.19 -0.45
CA ASN A 103 12.33 -12.24 0.50
C ASN A 103 10.85 -12.63 0.52
N SER A 104 10.01 -12.04 -0.34
CA SER A 104 8.62 -12.43 -0.48
C SER A 104 8.50 -13.92 -0.83
N ALA A 105 7.72 -14.67 -0.04
CA ALA A 105 7.45 -16.08 -0.29
C ALA A 105 6.55 -16.30 -1.51
N GLN A 106 5.76 -15.30 -1.88
CA GLN A 106 4.86 -15.38 -3.03
C GLN A 106 5.66 -15.32 -4.32
N ARG A 107 5.31 -16.17 -5.29
CA ARG A 107 5.84 -16.10 -6.65
C ARG A 107 4.69 -16.07 -7.63
N LEU A 108 4.85 -15.27 -8.69
CA LEU A 108 3.97 -15.26 -9.85
C LEU A 108 4.69 -15.96 -10.99
N SER A 109 3.97 -16.81 -11.70
CA SER A 109 4.46 -17.35 -12.97
C SER A 109 4.61 -16.21 -13.99
N SER A 110 5.40 -16.47 -15.04
CA SER A 110 5.57 -15.50 -16.12
C SER A 110 4.25 -15.25 -16.86
N GLU A 111 3.40 -16.27 -16.99
CA GLU A 111 2.08 -16.20 -17.60
C GLU A 111 1.13 -15.37 -16.73
N GLU A 112 1.06 -15.66 -15.42
CA GLU A 112 0.21 -14.91 -14.48
C GLU A 112 0.59 -13.43 -14.45
N SER A 113 1.89 -13.13 -14.37
CA SER A 113 2.36 -11.74 -14.38
C SER A 113 1.95 -11.00 -15.64
N LYS A 114 1.99 -11.65 -16.81
CA LYS A 114 1.59 -11.05 -18.10
C LYS A 114 0.07 -10.87 -18.17
N LEU A 115 -0.69 -11.88 -17.73
CA LEU A 115 -2.16 -11.84 -17.69
C LEU A 115 -2.62 -10.67 -16.83
N VAL A 116 -2.16 -10.61 -15.58
CA VAL A 116 -2.54 -9.54 -14.64
C VAL A 116 -2.11 -8.17 -15.18
N ALA A 117 -0.88 -8.03 -15.70
CA ALA A 117 -0.41 -6.77 -16.27
C ALA A 117 -1.27 -6.31 -17.47
N TYR A 118 -1.68 -7.23 -18.34
CA TYR A 118 -2.54 -6.95 -19.49
C TYR A 118 -3.91 -6.42 -19.05
N HIS A 119 -4.58 -7.14 -18.13
CA HIS A 119 -5.92 -6.76 -17.66
C HIS A 119 -5.92 -5.44 -16.90
N LEU A 120 -4.93 -5.22 -16.02
CA LEU A 120 -4.80 -3.94 -15.31
C LEU A 120 -4.54 -2.77 -16.27
N SER A 121 -3.68 -2.97 -17.27
CA SER A 121 -3.41 -1.95 -18.29
C SER A 121 -4.65 -1.61 -19.11
N ARG A 122 -5.48 -2.62 -19.42
CA ARG A 122 -6.76 -2.43 -20.11
C ARG A 122 -7.74 -1.63 -19.25
N TYR A 123 -7.89 -1.98 -17.98
CA TYR A 123 -8.75 -1.27 -17.02
C TYR A 123 -8.36 0.20 -16.88
N ILE A 124 -7.07 0.50 -16.72
CA ILE A 124 -6.58 1.88 -16.61
C ILE A 124 -6.90 2.67 -17.88
N ARG A 125 -6.68 2.09 -19.06
CA ARG A 125 -7.01 2.76 -20.33
C ARG A 125 -8.50 3.01 -20.50
N SER A 126 -9.36 2.04 -20.18
CA SER A 126 -10.82 2.23 -20.31
C SER A 126 -11.34 3.30 -19.35
N ASN A 127 -10.83 3.33 -18.11
CA ASN A 127 -11.28 4.30 -17.12
C ASN A 127 -10.69 5.70 -17.34
N ASN A 128 -9.48 5.80 -17.88
CA ASN A 128 -8.89 7.08 -18.23
C ASN A 128 -9.62 7.79 -19.37
N GLN A 129 -10.32 7.05 -20.25
CA GLN A 129 -11.16 7.61 -21.32
C GLN A 129 -12.53 8.09 -20.80
N SER A 130 -12.97 7.60 -19.64
CA SER A 130 -14.22 8.05 -18.97
C SER A 130 -14.01 9.24 -18.02
N SER A 131 -12.80 9.82 -18.00
CA SER A 131 -12.34 10.84 -17.05
C SER A 131 -12.95 12.24 -17.19
N HIS A 132 -14.12 12.41 -17.78
CA HIS A 132 -14.87 13.67 -17.64
C HIS A 132 -15.84 13.68 -16.45
N LEU A 133 -16.10 12.52 -15.82
CA LEU A 133 -17.10 12.43 -14.73
C LEU A 133 -16.65 11.70 -13.45
N ILE A 134 -15.49 11.03 -13.42
CA ILE A 134 -15.15 10.11 -12.29
C ILE A 134 -14.13 10.67 -11.28
N GLN A 135 -13.50 11.82 -11.56
CA GLN A 135 -12.54 12.43 -10.63
C GLN A 135 -13.18 12.84 -9.29
N THR A 136 -14.50 13.02 -9.24
CA THR A 136 -15.26 13.38 -8.03
C THR A 136 -15.46 12.20 -7.06
N SER A 137 -15.59 10.96 -7.56
CA SER A 137 -16.00 9.83 -6.73
C SER A 137 -14.85 9.19 -5.92
N LEU A 138 -13.63 9.18 -6.46
CA LEU A 138 -12.46 8.59 -5.79
C LEU A 138 -11.96 9.48 -4.65
N LEU A 139 -12.08 10.80 -4.80
CA LEU A 139 -11.75 11.77 -3.75
C LEU A 139 -12.79 11.79 -2.62
N GLN A 140 -14.09 11.59 -2.91
CA GLN A 140 -15.13 11.51 -1.87
C GLN A 140 -15.07 10.22 -1.04
N ARG A 141 -14.57 9.11 -1.58
CA ARG A 141 -14.38 7.86 -0.81
C ARG A 141 -13.12 7.85 0.06
N ILE A 142 -12.09 8.60 -0.32
CA ILE A 142 -10.84 8.72 0.46
C ILE A 142 -10.96 9.83 1.52
N CYS A 143 -11.70 10.90 1.21
CA CYS A 143 -12.01 11.97 2.15
C CYS A 143 -13.41 11.75 2.73
N GLY A 144 -13.53 10.82 3.68
CA GLY A 144 -14.70 10.73 4.53
C GLY A 144 -14.98 12.09 5.21
N ASP A 145 -16.24 12.49 5.10
CA ASP A 145 -16.89 13.72 5.56
C ASP A 145 -16.30 14.31 6.86
N GLY A 146 -15.42 15.30 6.70
CA GLY A 146 -14.95 16.17 7.77
C GLY A 146 -15.82 17.42 7.83
N THR A 147 -17.08 17.25 8.23
CA THR A 147 -17.96 18.38 8.53
C THR A 147 -17.33 19.20 9.66
N ARG A 148 -17.23 20.51 9.42
CA ARG A 148 -16.84 21.55 10.38
C ARG A 148 -17.62 21.37 11.71
N ARG A 149 -16.89 21.42 12.83
CA ARG A 149 -17.12 22.29 13.98
C ARG A 149 -15.96 22.18 14.95
#